data_AF-A0A357D7K8-F1
#
_entry.id   AF-A0A357D7K8-F1
#
_cell.length_a   1.000
_cell.length_b   1.000
_cell.length_c   1.000
_cell.angle_alpha   90.00
_cell.angle_beta   90.00
_cell.angle_gamma   90.00
#
_symmetry.space_group_name_H-M   'P 1'
#
loop_
_entity.id
_entity.type
_entity.pdbx_description
1 polymer ?
#
loop_
_entity_poly.entity_id
_entity_poly.type
_entity_poly.pdbx_seq_one_letter_code
_entity_poly.pdbx_strand_id
1 'polypeptide(L)'
;MQEIERFLNLGYREIVLVGIHLGHYGKDLEINLATLLAQIEHQWQGAGRKWRLRLGSIDPIDFTPQLMEGLFSSAILCNQLHIPLQSGSGKVLTLMNRGYSPDDYAGLASMLRKGRPGLALTTDLMVGFP
;
A
#
# COMPACT_ATOMS: atom_id res chain seq x y z
N MET A 1 -15.82 -2.37 -7.20
CA MET A 1 -15.80 -3.29 -8.36
C MET A 1 -16.36 -2.66 -9.63
N GLN A 2 -17.63 -2.24 -9.66
CA GLN A 2 -18.26 -1.66 -10.85
C GLN A 2 -17.46 -0.50 -11.47
N GLU A 3 -16.87 0.37 -10.64
CA GLU A 3 -16.05 1.47 -11.14
C GLU A 3 -14.73 1.01 -11.79
N ILE A 4 -14.09 -0.02 -11.26
CA ILE A 4 -12.91 -0.63 -11.88
C ILE A 4 -13.30 -1.18 -13.24
N GLU A 5 -14.39 -1.95 -13.32
CA GLU A 5 -14.90 -2.52 -14.57
C GLU A 5 -15.20 -1.41 -15.60
N ARG A 6 -15.87 -0.33 -15.18
CA ARG A 6 -16.16 0.82 -16.02
C ARG A 6 -14.87 1.41 -16.62
N PHE A 7 -13.84 1.63 -15.80
CA PHE A 7 -12.58 2.18 -16.30
C PHE A 7 -11.83 1.21 -17.22
N LEU A 8 -11.83 -0.09 -16.91
CA LEU A 8 -11.22 -1.08 -17.80
C LEU A 8 -11.92 -1.16 -19.16
N ASN A 9 -13.26 -1.06 -19.18
CA ASN A 9 -14.05 -1.00 -20.42
C ASN A 9 -13.78 0.27 -21.24
N LEU A 10 -13.38 1.37 -20.59
CA LEU A 10 -12.92 2.59 -21.25
C LEU A 10 -11.46 2.51 -21.73
N GLY A 11 -10.77 1.38 -21.51
CA GLY A 11 -9.42 1.13 -21.98
C GLY A 11 -8.31 1.64 -21.06
N TYR A 12 -8.63 2.10 -19.84
CA TYR A 12 -7.61 2.48 -18.86
C TYR A 12 -6.79 1.25 -18.43
N ARG A 13 -5.47 1.44 -18.35
CA ARG A 13 -4.50 0.36 -18.05
C ARG A 13 -3.96 0.42 -16.63
N GLU A 14 -4.26 1.47 -15.89
CA GLU A 14 -3.83 1.64 -14.51
C GLU A 14 -4.97 2.25 -13.69
N ILE A 15 -5.29 1.59 -12.58
CA ILE A 15 -6.26 2.05 -11.60
C ILE A 15 -5.49 2.33 -10.31
N VAL A 16 -5.73 3.49 -9.71
CA VAL A 16 -5.07 3.89 -8.46
C VAL A 16 -6.11 3.94 -7.35
N LEU A 17 -5.91 3.15 -6.30
CA LEU A 17 -6.70 3.26 -5.07
C LEU A 17 -6.14 4.39 -4.22
N VAL A 18 -6.97 5.41 -3.99
CA VAL A 18 -6.60 6.61 -3.24
C VAL A 18 -7.54 6.80 -2.05
N GLY A 19 -7.05 7.47 -1.01
CA GLY A 19 -7.79 7.82 0.18
C GLY A 19 -6.90 8.65 1.11
N ILE A 20 -7.51 9.33 2.09
CA ILE A 20 -6.76 10.11 3.08
C ILE A 20 -5.84 9.18 3.89
N HIS A 21 -6.35 8.02 4.29
CA HIS A 21 -5.61 6.98 5.00
C HIS A 21 -6.02 5.62 4.44
N LEU A 22 -5.32 5.16 3.41
CA LEU A 22 -5.74 3.96 2.66
C LEU A 22 -5.78 2.69 3.52
N GLY A 23 -4.83 2.52 4.44
CA GLY A 23 -4.80 1.39 5.37
C GLY A 23 -6.00 1.31 6.33
N HIS A 24 -6.72 2.43 6.52
CA HIS A 24 -7.95 2.48 7.29
C HIS A 24 -9.22 2.16 6.47
N TYR A 25 -9.08 1.81 5.19
CA TYR A 25 -10.23 1.44 4.38
C TYR A 25 -11.04 0.34 5.07
N GLY A 26 -12.34 0.62 5.24
CA GLY A 26 -13.30 -0.30 5.83
C GLY A 26 -13.32 -0.33 7.36
N LYS A 27 -12.73 0.65 8.06
CA LYS A 27 -12.91 0.81 9.52
C LYS A 27 -14.37 0.94 9.96
N ASP A 28 -15.21 1.47 9.09
CA ASP A 28 -16.65 1.66 9.24
C ASP A 28 -17.47 0.56 8.54
N LEU A 29 -16.81 -0.47 8.01
CA LEU A 29 -17.40 -1.56 7.24
C LEU A 29 -16.99 -2.92 7.81
N GLU A 30 -17.61 -3.99 7.33
CA GLU A 30 -17.23 -5.38 7.67
C GLU A 30 -16.13 -5.95 6.76
N ILE A 31 -15.42 -5.09 6.04
CA ILE A 31 -14.32 -5.44 5.14
C ILE A 31 -13.11 -4.57 5.45
N ASN A 32 -11.92 -4.97 5.05
CA ASN A 32 -10.72 -4.15 5.15
C ASN A 32 -9.97 -4.08 3.82
N LEU A 33 -8.88 -3.30 3.78
CA LEU A 33 -8.07 -3.15 2.57
C LEU A 33 -7.57 -4.50 2.03
N ALA A 34 -7.10 -5.41 2.88
CA ALA A 34 -6.61 -6.72 2.45
C ALA A 34 -7.73 -7.54 1.78
N THR A 35 -8.93 -7.56 2.37
CA THR A 35 -10.11 -8.22 1.79
C THR A 35 -10.50 -7.58 0.45
N LEU A 36 -10.49 -6.25 0.34
CA LEU A 36 -10.76 -5.56 -0.91
C LEU A 36 -9.75 -5.97 -2.00
N LEU A 37 -8.46 -5.99 -1.67
CA LEU A 37 -7.42 -6.40 -2.63
C LEU A 37 -7.59 -7.84 -3.08
N ALA A 38 -7.91 -8.75 -2.16
CA ALA A 38 -8.19 -10.15 -2.48
C ALA A 38 -9.41 -10.28 -3.41
N GLN A 39 -10.48 -9.53 -3.17
CA GLN A 39 -11.65 -9.52 -4.03
C GLN A 39 -11.34 -8.95 -5.42
N ILE A 40 -10.51 -7.90 -5.52
CA ILE A 40 -10.08 -7.33 -6.81
C ILE A 40 -9.23 -8.36 -7.56
N GLU A 41 -8.25 -8.98 -6.90
CA GLU A 41 -7.40 -10.01 -7.50
C GLU A 41 -8.24 -11.18 -8.03
N HIS A 42 -9.21 -11.66 -7.24
CA HIS A 42 -10.10 -12.76 -7.62
C HIS A 42 -10.99 -12.40 -8.81
N GLN A 43 -11.62 -11.22 -8.81
CA GLN A 43 -12.51 -10.79 -9.89
C GLN A 43 -11.79 -10.68 -11.25
N TRP A 44 -10.53 -10.26 -11.24
CA TRP A 44 -9.71 -10.13 -12.44
C TRP A 44 -8.58 -11.16 -12.51
N GLN A 45 -8.80 -12.34 -11.91
CA GLN A 45 -7.85 -13.43 -11.96
C GLN A 45 -7.55 -13.80 -13.42
N GLY A 46 -6.27 -14.00 -13.75
CA GLY A 46 -5.86 -14.30 -15.13
C GLY A 46 -5.87 -13.09 -16.08
N ALA A 47 -6.21 -11.88 -15.62
CA ALA A 47 -6.03 -10.66 -16.42
C ALA A 47 -4.56 -10.42 -16.80
N GLY A 48 -3.61 -11.01 -16.06
CA GLY A 48 -2.18 -10.85 -16.31
C GLY A 48 -1.76 -9.38 -16.28
N ARG A 49 -0.73 -9.01 -17.05
CA ARG A 49 -0.24 -7.62 -17.17
C ARG A 49 -1.12 -6.71 -18.05
N LYS A 50 -2.39 -7.06 -18.30
CA LYS A 50 -3.28 -6.26 -19.17
C LYS A 50 -3.58 -4.88 -18.57
N TRP A 51 -3.63 -4.80 -17.26
CA TRP A 51 -3.77 -3.57 -16.48
C TRP A 51 -3.06 -3.73 -15.14
N ARG A 52 -2.92 -2.64 -14.38
CA ARG A 52 -2.27 -2.66 -13.06
C ARG A 52 -3.08 -1.90 -12.02
N LEU A 53 -3.01 -2.39 -10.79
CA LEU A 53 -3.56 -1.72 -9.62
C LEU A 53 -2.42 -1.06 -8.85
N ARG A 54 -2.50 0.26 -8.63
CA ARG A 54 -1.57 0.98 -7.76
C ARG A 54 -2.28 1.36 -6.47
N LEU A 55 -1.56 1.27 -5.37
CA LEU A 55 -2.01 1.78 -4.09
C LEU A 55 -1.41 3.17 -3.87
N GLY A 56 -2.21 4.09 -3.34
CA GLY A 56 -1.72 5.32 -2.75
C GLY A 56 -0.85 5.06 -1.51
N SER A 57 -0.62 6.11 -0.73
CA SER A 57 0.18 6.00 0.49
C SER A 57 -0.47 5.08 1.52
N ILE A 58 0.33 4.18 2.10
CA ILE A 58 -0.05 3.33 3.24
C ILE A 58 0.88 3.67 4.40
N ASP A 59 0.34 3.96 5.59
CA ASP A 59 1.15 4.27 6.75
C ASP A 59 1.91 3.02 7.23
N PRO A 60 3.17 3.13 7.69
CA PRO A 60 3.93 1.99 8.19
C PRO A 60 3.18 1.07 9.17
N ILE A 61 2.31 1.63 10.03
CA ILE A 61 1.60 0.84 11.04
C ILE A 61 0.44 0.00 10.48
N ASP A 62 -0.01 0.29 9.25
CA ASP A 62 -1.17 -0.40 8.67
C ASP A 62 -0.81 -1.72 7.98
N PHE A 63 0.48 -2.07 7.91
CA PHE A 63 0.95 -3.29 7.29
C PHE A 63 0.68 -4.52 8.19
N THR A 64 -0.56 -5.01 8.13
CA THR A 64 -0.95 -6.26 8.78
C THR A 64 -0.43 -7.48 8.00
N PRO A 65 -0.27 -8.65 8.66
CA PRO A 65 0.10 -9.89 7.96
C PRO A 65 -0.81 -10.22 6.77
N GLN A 66 -2.12 -9.99 6.91
CA GLN A 66 -3.12 -10.24 5.88
C GLN A 66 -2.95 -9.29 4.69
N LEU A 67 -2.65 -8.01 4.96
CA LEU A 67 -2.34 -7.06 3.89
C LEU A 67 -1.06 -7.48 3.15
N MET A 68 -0.01 -7.86 3.88
CA MET A 68 1.25 -8.32 3.28
C MET A 68 1.04 -9.56 2.40
N GLU A 69 0.26 -10.54 2.84
CA GLU A 69 -0.07 -11.73 2.04
C GLU A 69 -0.75 -11.36 0.71
N GLY A 70 -1.73 -10.45 0.74
CA GLY A 70 -2.38 -9.93 -0.48
C GLY A 70 -1.40 -9.18 -1.39
N LEU A 71 -0.51 -8.36 -0.82
CA LEU A 71 0.52 -7.64 -1.59
C LEU A 71 1.52 -8.58 -2.26
N PHE A 72 1.94 -9.65 -1.59
CA PHE A 72 2.95 -10.57 -2.10
C PHE A 72 2.40 -11.52 -3.16
N SER A 73 1.15 -11.97 -3.00
CA SER A 73 0.51 -12.91 -3.93
C SER A 73 -0.08 -12.26 -5.18
N SER A 74 -0.33 -10.94 -5.16
CA SER A 74 -1.00 -10.25 -6.27
C SER A 74 -0.18 -10.19 -7.56
N ALA A 75 -0.83 -10.54 -8.67
CA ALA A 75 -0.30 -10.47 -10.03
C ALA A 75 -0.58 -9.14 -10.73
N ILE A 76 -1.63 -8.40 -10.33
CA ILE A 76 -2.03 -7.12 -10.94
C ILE A 76 -1.49 -5.90 -10.18
N LEU A 77 -1.10 -6.05 -8.91
CA LEU A 77 -0.53 -4.94 -8.15
C LEU A 77 0.79 -4.46 -8.73
N CYS A 78 0.93 -3.14 -8.86
CA CYS A 78 2.18 -2.49 -9.18
C CYS A 78 3.28 -2.95 -8.22
N ASN A 79 4.48 -3.22 -8.74
CA ASN A 79 5.64 -3.54 -7.90
C ASN A 79 6.26 -2.27 -7.29
N GLN A 80 5.40 -1.42 -6.72
CA GLN A 80 5.76 -0.18 -6.06
C GLN A 80 4.80 0.08 -4.90
N LEU A 81 5.35 0.51 -3.77
CA LEU A 81 4.58 1.01 -2.63
C LEU A 81 5.10 2.38 -2.21
N HIS A 82 4.18 3.28 -1.87
CA HIS A 82 4.51 4.54 -1.23
C HIS A 82 4.25 4.43 0.27
N ILE A 83 5.31 4.51 1.06
CA ILE A 83 5.27 4.33 2.52
C ILE A 83 5.98 5.53 3.15
N PRO A 84 5.25 6.50 3.70
CA PRO A 84 5.83 7.72 4.23
C PRO A 84 6.63 7.44 5.53
N LEU A 85 7.92 7.75 5.52
CA LEU A 85 8.82 7.68 6.68
C LEU A 85 8.78 8.97 7.48
N GLN A 86 8.65 10.11 6.79
CA GLN A 86 8.52 11.45 7.37
C GLN A 86 9.80 11.98 8.02
N SER A 87 10.49 11.19 8.84
CA SER A 87 11.80 11.55 9.42
C SER A 87 12.63 10.31 9.73
N GLY A 88 13.95 10.42 9.58
CA GLY A 88 14.90 9.40 10.04
C GLY A 88 15.23 9.47 11.53
N SER A 89 14.72 10.47 12.26
CA SER A 89 14.98 10.65 13.69
C SER A 89 13.83 10.11 14.53
N GLY A 90 14.12 9.13 15.40
CA GLY A 90 13.13 8.59 16.34
C GLY A 90 12.51 9.68 17.22
N LYS A 91 13.32 10.64 17.71
CA LYS A 91 12.82 11.79 18.48
C LYS A 91 11.79 12.61 17.69
N VAL A 92 12.07 12.91 16.42
CA VAL A 92 11.15 13.68 15.56
C VAL A 92 9.88 12.88 15.26
N LEU A 93 9.98 11.58 14.98
CA LEU A 93 8.82 10.73 14.76
C LEU A 93 7.89 10.66 15.98
N THR A 94 8.46 10.61 17.19
CA THR A 94 7.69 10.70 18.44
C THR A 94 6.96 12.04 18.54
N LEU A 95 7.63 13.17 18.26
CA LEU A 95 7.00 14.49 18.28
C LEU A 95 5.92 14.65 17.19
N MET A 96 6.07 13.97 16.06
CA MET A 96 5.06 13.87 15.00
C MET A 96 3.91 12.90 15.31
N ASN A 97 3.94 12.21 16.46
CA ASN A 97 2.97 11.19 16.85
C ASN A 97 2.80 10.04 15.83
N ARG A 98 3.92 9.55 15.27
CA ARG A 98 3.90 8.54 14.19
C ARG A 98 3.68 7.10 14.66
N GLY A 99 3.87 6.79 15.94
CA GLY A 99 3.61 5.44 16.47
C GLY A 99 4.58 4.36 15.98
N TYR A 100 5.65 4.71 15.27
CA TYR A 100 6.74 3.83 14.82
C TYR A 100 8.10 4.52 14.97
N SER A 101 9.17 3.72 15.01
CA SER A 101 10.57 4.16 14.99
C SER A 101 11.21 4.01 13.60
N PRO A 102 12.39 4.61 13.35
CA PRO A 102 13.12 4.39 12.11
C PRO A 102 13.52 2.92 11.91
N ASP A 103 13.78 2.20 13.00
CA ASP A 103 14.13 0.77 12.96
C ASP A 103 12.91 -0.09 12.57
N ASP A 104 11.70 0.24 13.06
CA ASP A 104 10.46 -0.43 12.66
C ASP A 104 10.22 -0.25 11.15
N TYR A 105 10.42 0.97 10.64
CA TYR A 105 10.30 1.26 9.22
C TYR A 105 11.34 0.48 8.40
N ALA A 106 12.60 0.44 8.84
CA ALA A 106 13.66 -0.31 8.17
C ALA A 106 13.36 -1.82 8.15
N GLY A 107 12.83 -2.35 9.26
CA GLY A 107 12.37 -3.73 9.38
C GLY A 107 11.24 -4.05 8.40
N LEU A 108 10.21 -3.20 8.34
CA LEU A 108 9.10 -3.30 7.40
C LEU A 108 9.61 -3.27 5.95
N ALA A 109 10.44 -2.29 5.60
CA ALA A 109 11.00 -2.16 4.24
C ALA A 109 11.81 -3.39 3.82
N SER A 110 12.58 -3.97 4.75
CA SER A 110 13.33 -5.21 4.53
C SER A 110 12.41 -6.40 4.29
N MET A 111 11.36 -6.55 5.12
CA MET A 111 10.36 -7.60 4.98
C MET A 111 9.63 -7.52 3.63
N LEU A 112 9.18 -6.33 3.25
CA LEU A 112 8.48 -6.10 1.99
C LEU A 112 9.35 -6.43 0.76
N ARG A 113 10.62 -6.00 0.76
CA ARG A 113 11.56 -6.32 -0.33
C ARG A 113 11.88 -7.81 -0.44
N LYS A 114 11.92 -8.52 0.69
CA LYS A 114 12.09 -9.99 0.70
C LYS A 114 10.85 -10.70 0.17
N GLY A 115 9.66 -10.29 0.61
CA GLY A 115 8.39 -10.88 0.19
C GLY A 115 8.02 -10.58 -1.25
N ARG A 116 8.47 -9.43 -1.80
CA ARG A 116 8.23 -9.04 -3.19
C ARG A 116 9.51 -8.53 -3.85
N PRO A 117 10.29 -9.42 -4.49
CA PRO A 117 11.54 -9.03 -5.15
C PRO A 117 11.36 -7.92 -6.19
N GLY A 118 12.29 -6.97 -6.21
CA GLY A 118 12.24 -5.81 -7.11
C GLY A 118 11.22 -4.73 -6.73
N LEU A 119 10.59 -4.83 -5.55
CA LEU A 119 9.66 -3.83 -5.05
C LEU A 119 10.33 -2.45 -4.91
N ALA A 120 9.80 -1.48 -5.65
CA ALA A 120 10.16 -0.08 -5.47
C ALA A 120 9.46 0.49 -4.22
N LEU A 121 10.23 1.12 -3.33
CA LEU A 121 9.71 1.84 -2.18
C LEU A 121 9.95 3.33 -2.37
N THR A 122 8.89 4.12 -2.30
CA THR A 122 8.95 5.58 -2.32
C THR A 122 8.49 6.12 -0.98
N THR A 123 9.02 7.26 -0.58
CA THR A 123 8.73 7.85 0.72
C THR A 123 8.85 9.37 0.68
N ASP A 124 8.16 10.03 1.60
CA ASP A 124 8.28 11.46 1.85
C ASP A 124 9.12 11.71 3.10
N LEU A 125 9.89 12.80 3.09
CA LEU A 125 10.71 13.26 4.21
C LEU A 125 10.45 14.74 4.49
N MET A 126 10.30 15.08 5.76
CA MET A 126 10.14 16.45 6.25
C MET A 126 11.38 16.85 7.05
N VAL A 127 12.12 17.83 6.55
CA VAL A 127 13.26 18.44 7.24
C VAL A 127 12.82 19.73 7.94
N GLY A 128 13.54 20.13 9.00
CA GLY A 128 13.22 21.35 9.75
C GLY A 128 11.95 21.26 10.62
N PHE A 129 11.64 20.07 11.11
CA PHE A 129 10.53 19.88 12.07
C PHE A 129 10.81 20.64 13.38
N PRO A 130 9.86 21.46 13.88
CA PRO A 130 10.04 22.34 15.03
C PRO A 130 10.21 21.60 16.36
#